data_AF-A0A938GXY0-F1
#
_entry.id   AF-A0A938GXY0-F1
#
_cell.length_a   1.000
_cell.length_b   1.000
_cell.length_c   1.000
_cell.angle_alpha   90.00
_cell.angle_beta   90.00
_cell.angle_gamma   90.00
#
_symmetry.space_group_name_H-M   'P 1'
#
loop_
_entity.id
_entity.type
_entity.pdbx_description
1 polymer ?
#
loop_
_entity_poly.entity_id
_entity_poly.type
_entity_poly.pdbx_seq_one_letter_code
_entity_poly.pdbx_strand_id
1 'polypeptide(L)'
;MKSPNWIAALVAAATFWPAAHGAEPADAAPAITVASYYFGQYHPNDPRNEKTKGKGWSEWELVKAAKPRFPGHEQPKVPLWGYEDESDPEVMARKIAAAADHGIDAFIFDWYYYDDGPFLDRPIDEGFLKATNNSRIQFALMWANHDWQGNLFPYTKGEPKNVIYPGKVAPATFERICDHVIKDYFLRGNYWRIDGKPYFSFYDLSALLASFGSVDQTRAALDGFRAKAKAAGLPGLHLNAVVWGQPTLPGGTAPADSATLVRDLGFDSVTSYVWVHHAQLPQQATDYDVVRDEYF
;
A
#
# COMPACT_ATOMS: atom_id res chain seq x y z
N MET A 1 0.56 10.40 -80.51
CA MET A 1 -0.37 9.73 -79.57
C MET A 1 0.25 9.82 -78.18
N LYS A 2 -0.45 10.47 -77.24
CA LYS A 2 -0.04 10.76 -75.86
C LYS A 2 0.03 9.44 -75.06
N SER A 3 1.01 9.18 -74.19
CA SER A 3 1.14 9.74 -72.83
C SER A 3 2.51 9.44 -72.21
N PRO A 4 3.03 10.32 -71.33
CA PRO A 4 3.67 9.86 -70.10
C PRO A 4 3.02 10.47 -68.85
N ASN A 5 2.89 9.65 -67.81
CA ASN A 5 2.43 10.04 -66.47
C ASN A 5 3.49 10.90 -65.78
N TRP A 6 3.06 12.04 -65.23
CA TRP A 6 3.87 12.89 -64.36
C TRP A 6 3.33 12.84 -62.92
N ILE A 7 4.27 12.79 -61.99
CA ILE A 7 4.11 12.96 -60.54
C ILE A 7 3.57 14.37 -60.27
N ALA A 8 2.45 14.48 -59.56
CA ALA A 8 1.94 15.75 -59.07
C ALA A 8 2.36 15.96 -57.61
N ALA A 9 3.29 16.88 -57.41
CA ALA A 9 3.46 17.59 -56.16
C ALA A 9 2.29 18.58 -55.99
N LEU A 10 1.70 18.64 -54.79
CA LEU A 10 0.70 19.65 -54.46
C LEU A 10 1.30 20.67 -53.50
N VAL A 11 1.42 21.89 -54.04
CA VAL A 11 1.78 23.13 -53.37
C VAL A 11 0.57 23.64 -52.59
N ALA A 12 0.81 24.11 -51.37
CA ALA A 12 -0.16 24.77 -50.51
C ALA A 12 -0.61 26.13 -51.06
N ALA A 13 -1.90 26.43 -50.89
CA ALA A 13 -2.41 27.80 -50.89
C ALA A 13 -3.41 27.96 -49.74
N ALA A 14 -3.13 28.93 -48.88
CA ALA A 14 -3.81 29.19 -47.63
C ALA A 14 -5.19 29.84 -47.84
N THR A 15 -6.16 29.43 -47.02
CA THR A 15 -7.31 30.26 -46.67
C THR A 15 -7.19 30.64 -45.20
N PHE A 16 -6.97 31.94 -44.97
CA PHE A 16 -7.05 32.57 -43.66
C PHE A 16 -8.45 32.43 -43.10
N TRP A 17 -8.57 31.92 -41.87
CA TRP A 17 -9.76 32.09 -41.03
C TRP A 17 -9.33 32.90 -39.79
N PRO A 18 -10.09 33.94 -39.37
CA PRO A 18 -9.71 34.74 -38.22
C PRO A 18 -9.80 33.89 -36.95
N ALA A 19 -8.85 34.12 -36.04
CA ALA A 19 -8.80 33.49 -34.74
C ALA A 19 -10.10 33.71 -33.94
N ALA A 20 -10.90 32.66 -33.83
CA ALA A 20 -11.76 32.51 -32.66
C ALA A 20 -10.82 32.13 -31.51
N HIS A 21 -10.80 32.97 -30.47
CA HIS A 21 -10.22 32.63 -29.18
C HIS A 21 -10.98 31.41 -28.65
N GLY A 22 -10.50 30.21 -29.02
CA GLY A 22 -10.94 28.98 -28.43
C GLY A 22 -10.57 29.05 -26.96
N ALA A 23 -11.59 28.95 -26.10
CA ALA A 23 -11.46 28.93 -24.66
C ALA A 23 -10.26 28.05 -24.25
N GLU A 24 -9.49 28.53 -23.27
CA GLU A 24 -8.60 27.65 -22.52
C GLU A 24 -9.37 26.37 -22.15
N PRO A 25 -8.78 25.19 -22.33
CA PRO A 25 -9.43 23.96 -21.91
C PRO A 25 -9.79 24.16 -20.44
N ALA A 26 -11.09 24.08 -20.14
CA ALA A 26 -11.61 24.18 -18.79
C ALA A 26 -10.72 23.32 -17.89
N ASP A 27 -10.16 23.92 -16.83
CA ASP A 27 -9.31 23.28 -15.84
C ASP A 27 -9.76 21.84 -15.63
N ALA A 28 -9.04 20.89 -16.23
CA ALA A 28 -9.30 19.50 -15.97
C ALA A 28 -9.03 19.34 -14.48
N ALA A 29 -10.07 18.96 -13.72
CA ALA A 29 -9.91 18.68 -12.30
C ALA A 29 -8.65 17.82 -12.13
N PRO A 30 -7.78 18.14 -11.15
CA PRO A 30 -6.51 17.44 -11.00
C PRO A 30 -6.76 15.94 -10.99
N ALA A 31 -5.99 15.21 -11.80
CA ALA A 31 -6.14 13.76 -11.92
C ALA A 31 -6.04 13.12 -10.53
N ILE A 32 -7.11 12.45 -10.09
CA ILE A 32 -7.15 11.75 -8.81
C ILE A 32 -6.46 10.41 -9.00
N THR A 33 -5.52 10.07 -8.10
CA THR A 33 -4.95 8.73 -8.03
C THR A 33 -5.69 7.91 -6.98
N VAL A 34 -6.20 6.75 -7.35
CA VAL A 34 -6.88 5.80 -6.47
C VAL A 34 -5.93 4.67 -6.13
N ALA A 35 -5.52 4.59 -4.86
CA ALA A 35 -4.67 3.51 -4.35
C ALA A 35 -5.44 2.60 -3.38
N SER A 36 -5.19 1.30 -3.46
CA SER A 36 -5.76 0.30 -2.54
C SER A 36 -4.66 -0.32 -1.68
N TYR A 37 -4.88 -0.39 -0.36
CA TYR A 37 -4.06 -1.26 0.48
C TYR A 37 -4.25 -2.73 0.07
N TYR A 38 -3.16 -3.48 0.08
CA TYR A 38 -3.11 -4.88 -0.33
C TYR A 38 -2.46 -5.72 0.77
N PHE A 39 -3.28 -6.50 1.47
CA PHE A 39 -2.82 -7.39 2.53
C PHE A 39 -2.41 -8.76 1.97
N GLY A 40 -1.14 -9.10 2.13
CA GLY A 40 -0.50 -10.26 1.50
C GLY A 40 -0.59 -11.59 2.26
N GLN A 41 -1.63 -11.88 3.06
CA GLN A 41 -1.69 -13.13 3.84
C GLN A 41 -2.54 -14.25 3.19
N TYR A 42 -2.98 -14.07 1.95
CA TYR A 42 -3.81 -15.04 1.23
C TYR A 42 -2.98 -15.97 0.33
N HIS A 43 -1.80 -16.39 0.82
CA HIS A 43 -0.95 -17.39 0.18
C HIS A 43 -0.56 -18.48 1.19
N PRO A 44 -0.65 -19.77 0.82
CA PRO A 44 -0.19 -20.88 1.65
C PRO A 44 1.34 -21.01 1.62
N ASN A 45 1.86 -21.91 2.44
CA ASN A 45 3.28 -22.30 2.48
C ASN A 45 4.23 -21.14 2.86
N ASP A 46 3.75 -20.10 3.56
CA ASP A 46 4.64 -19.18 4.25
C ASP A 46 5.30 -19.92 5.45
N PRO A 47 6.63 -20.00 5.55
CA PRO A 47 7.31 -20.79 6.57
C PRO A 47 6.99 -20.37 8.01
N ARG A 48 6.76 -19.08 8.27
CA ARG A 48 6.45 -18.56 9.61
C ARG A 48 5.02 -18.93 10.00
N ASN A 49 4.08 -18.82 9.05
CA ASN A 49 2.71 -19.26 9.25
C ASN A 49 2.62 -20.78 9.41
N GLU A 50 3.32 -21.58 8.59
CA GLU A 50 3.27 -23.04 8.74
C GLU A 50 3.79 -23.52 10.09
N LYS A 51 4.87 -22.90 10.58
CA LYS A 51 5.44 -23.19 11.90
C LYS A 51 4.46 -22.95 13.04
N THR A 52 3.61 -21.94 12.92
CA THR A 52 2.74 -21.47 14.01
C THR A 52 1.30 -21.96 13.89
N LYS A 53 0.79 -22.12 12.67
CA LYS A 53 -0.62 -22.38 12.36
C LYS A 53 -0.86 -23.67 11.57
N GLY A 54 0.22 -24.33 11.13
CA GLY A 54 0.15 -25.61 10.44
C GLY A 54 0.29 -25.51 8.91
N LYS A 55 0.58 -26.66 8.30
CA LYS A 55 0.87 -26.78 6.87
C LYS A 55 -0.27 -26.25 5.99
N GLY A 56 0.07 -25.46 4.98
CA GLY A 56 -0.89 -24.91 4.02
C GLY A 56 -1.80 -23.81 4.58
N TRP A 57 -1.54 -23.33 5.80
CA TRP A 57 -2.32 -22.24 6.37
C TRP A 57 -2.17 -20.95 5.57
N SER A 58 -3.29 -20.24 5.39
CA SER A 58 -3.36 -18.87 4.88
C SER A 58 -4.55 -18.16 5.53
N GLU A 59 -4.69 -16.86 5.33
CA GLU A 59 -5.82 -16.07 5.84
C GLU A 59 -7.19 -16.61 5.37
N TRP A 60 -7.21 -17.40 4.27
CA TRP A 60 -8.42 -18.08 3.81
C TRP A 60 -9.06 -18.98 4.86
N GLU A 61 -8.28 -19.56 5.78
CA GLU A 61 -8.83 -20.38 6.85
C GLU A 61 -9.73 -19.57 7.80
N LEU A 62 -9.45 -18.28 8.00
CA LEU A 62 -10.31 -17.39 8.78
C LEU A 62 -11.60 -17.06 8.04
N VAL A 63 -11.51 -16.80 6.74
CA VAL A 63 -12.69 -16.55 5.89
C VAL A 63 -13.61 -17.77 5.87
N LYS A 64 -13.06 -18.98 5.70
CA LYS A 64 -13.83 -20.23 5.74
C LYS A 64 -14.46 -20.49 7.10
N ALA A 65 -13.78 -20.13 8.18
CA ALA A 65 -14.26 -20.34 9.55
C ALA A 65 -15.27 -19.27 10.02
N ALA A 66 -15.40 -18.15 9.29
CA ALA A 66 -16.29 -17.07 9.65
C ALA A 66 -17.76 -17.53 9.67
N LYS A 67 -18.51 -17.05 10.67
CA LYS A 67 -19.93 -17.37 10.87
C LYS A 67 -20.69 -16.08 11.18
N PRO A 68 -22.00 -16.00 10.87
CA PRO A 68 -22.84 -14.89 11.30
C PRO A 68 -22.74 -14.71 12.81
N ARG A 69 -22.62 -13.46 13.27
CA ARG A 69 -22.47 -13.10 14.71
C ARG A 69 -23.67 -12.32 15.25
N PHE A 70 -24.54 -11.86 14.36
CA PHE A 70 -25.79 -11.16 14.65
C PHE A 70 -26.76 -11.40 13.47
N PRO A 71 -28.07 -11.18 13.66
CA PRO A 71 -29.07 -11.33 12.58
C PRO A 71 -28.72 -10.47 11.37
N GLY A 72 -28.73 -11.08 10.18
CA GLY A 72 -28.37 -10.39 8.92
C GLY A 72 -26.87 -10.26 8.65
N HIS A 73 -25.98 -10.77 9.52
CA HIS A 73 -24.54 -10.75 9.24
C HIS A 73 -24.18 -11.74 8.12
N GLU A 74 -23.82 -11.21 6.95
CA GLU A 74 -23.41 -11.99 5.78
C GLU A 74 -21.99 -12.55 5.95
N GLN A 75 -21.86 -13.66 6.68
CA GLN A 75 -20.62 -14.44 6.78
C GLN A 75 -20.89 -15.93 6.60
N PRO A 76 -19.94 -16.69 6.04
CA PRO A 76 -18.68 -16.23 5.45
C PRO A 76 -18.91 -15.50 4.11
N LYS A 77 -18.17 -14.41 3.85
CA LYS A 77 -18.10 -13.82 2.51
C LYS A 77 -17.17 -14.64 1.63
N VAL A 78 -17.74 -15.54 0.82
CA VAL A 78 -16.97 -16.40 -0.10
C VAL A 78 -16.50 -15.56 -1.31
N PRO A 79 -15.19 -15.52 -1.62
CA PRO A 79 -14.70 -14.77 -2.77
C PRO A 79 -15.19 -15.35 -4.09
N LEU A 80 -15.48 -14.48 -5.07
CA LEU A 80 -15.99 -14.89 -6.38
C LEU A 80 -15.03 -15.83 -7.14
N TRP A 81 -13.71 -15.62 -7.02
CA TRP A 81 -12.68 -16.47 -7.63
C TRP A 81 -12.21 -17.61 -6.72
N GLY A 82 -12.87 -17.81 -5.57
CA GLY A 82 -12.46 -18.79 -4.59
C GLY A 82 -11.21 -18.39 -3.80
N TYR A 83 -10.57 -19.38 -3.21
CA TYR A 83 -9.47 -19.23 -2.24
C TYR A 83 -8.11 -19.33 -2.94
N GLU A 84 -7.83 -18.41 -3.85
CA GLU A 84 -6.65 -18.46 -4.71
C GLU A 84 -5.36 -18.10 -3.96
N ASP A 85 -4.24 -18.67 -4.40
CA ASP A 85 -2.90 -18.34 -3.90
C ASP A 85 -2.38 -17.09 -4.62
N GLU A 86 -2.25 -15.99 -3.89
CA GLU A 86 -1.79 -14.72 -4.46
C GLU A 86 -0.29 -14.62 -4.69
N SER A 87 0.49 -15.62 -4.28
CA SER A 87 1.89 -15.76 -4.72
C SER A 87 2.01 -16.32 -6.14
N ASP A 88 0.92 -16.83 -6.72
CA ASP A 88 0.85 -17.25 -8.12
C ASP A 88 0.71 -16.02 -9.05
N PRO A 89 1.63 -15.79 -9.99
CA PRO A 89 1.56 -14.66 -10.92
C PRO A 89 0.34 -14.70 -11.85
N GLU A 90 -0.24 -15.86 -12.15
CA GLU A 90 -1.46 -15.95 -12.97
C GLU A 90 -2.70 -15.49 -12.18
N VAL A 91 -2.77 -15.85 -10.90
CA VAL A 91 -3.78 -15.34 -9.96
C VAL A 91 -3.64 -13.83 -9.80
N MET A 92 -2.41 -13.36 -9.56
CA MET A 92 -2.17 -11.93 -9.39
C MET A 92 -2.45 -11.14 -10.68
N ALA A 93 -2.18 -11.71 -11.86
CA ALA A 93 -2.52 -11.08 -13.14
C ALA A 93 -4.03 -10.84 -13.29
N ARG A 94 -4.88 -11.76 -12.82
CA ARG A 94 -6.35 -11.56 -12.77
C ARG A 94 -6.73 -10.43 -11.83
N LYS A 95 -6.10 -10.35 -10.64
CA LYS A 95 -6.32 -9.26 -9.66
C LYS A 95 -5.91 -7.90 -10.23
N ILE A 96 -4.74 -7.82 -10.87
CA ILE A 96 -4.25 -6.60 -11.55
C ILE A 96 -5.20 -6.18 -12.66
N ALA A 97 -5.68 -7.13 -13.48
CA ALA A 97 -6.62 -6.83 -14.56
C ALA A 97 -7.91 -6.21 -14.00
N ALA A 98 -8.54 -6.84 -13.01
CA ALA A 98 -9.75 -6.28 -12.40
C ALA A 98 -9.51 -4.91 -11.76
N ALA A 99 -8.42 -4.73 -11.01
CA ALA A 99 -8.10 -3.44 -10.40
C ALA A 99 -7.96 -2.33 -11.46
N ALA A 100 -7.18 -2.59 -12.52
CA ALA A 100 -6.99 -1.64 -13.61
C ALA A 100 -8.28 -1.39 -14.42
N ASP A 101 -9.09 -2.43 -14.67
CA ASP A 101 -10.37 -2.32 -15.39
C ASP A 101 -11.44 -1.55 -14.57
N HIS A 102 -11.23 -1.40 -13.27
CA HIS A 102 -12.14 -0.72 -12.34
C HIS A 102 -11.56 0.56 -11.71
N GLY A 103 -10.48 1.11 -12.29
CA GLY A 103 -9.99 2.45 -11.95
C GLY A 103 -9.14 2.51 -10.67
N ILE A 104 -8.50 1.42 -10.26
CA ILE A 104 -7.44 1.46 -9.25
C ILE A 104 -6.10 1.69 -9.96
N ASP A 105 -5.41 2.76 -9.57
CA ASP A 105 -4.14 3.19 -10.16
C ASP A 105 -2.92 2.56 -9.48
N ALA A 106 -3.03 2.24 -8.18
CA ALA A 106 -1.92 1.69 -7.40
C ALA A 106 -2.36 0.67 -6.35
N PHE A 107 -1.52 -0.34 -6.10
CA PHE A 107 -1.57 -1.13 -4.87
C PHE A 107 -0.53 -0.65 -3.86
N ILE A 108 -0.92 -0.47 -2.60
CA ILE A 108 -0.02 -0.24 -1.48
C ILE A 108 0.08 -1.54 -0.71
N PHE A 109 1.16 -2.29 -0.89
CA PHE A 109 1.35 -3.57 -0.22
C PHE A 109 1.65 -3.37 1.27
N ASP A 110 0.91 -4.09 2.11
CA ASP A 110 1.26 -4.29 3.51
C ASP A 110 2.53 -5.14 3.53
N TRP A 111 3.65 -4.49 3.84
CA TRP A 111 4.97 -5.05 3.72
C TRP A 111 5.57 -5.27 5.11
N TYR A 112 6.00 -6.49 5.40
CA TYR A 112 6.52 -6.86 6.72
C TYR A 112 8.00 -7.20 6.65
N TYR A 113 8.75 -6.62 7.58
CA TYR A 113 10.16 -6.91 7.75
C TYR A 113 10.55 -6.69 9.21
N TYR A 114 11.18 -7.69 9.78
CA TYR A 114 11.61 -7.75 11.17
C TYR A 114 13.13 -7.92 11.27
N ASP A 115 13.69 -7.91 12.48
CA ASP A 115 15.13 -8.10 12.69
C ASP A 115 15.68 -9.41 12.07
N ASP A 116 14.84 -10.44 12.00
CA ASP A 116 15.15 -11.75 11.43
C ASP A 116 14.85 -11.88 9.93
N GLY A 117 14.29 -10.86 9.28
CA GLY A 117 14.08 -10.81 7.82
C GLY A 117 12.63 -10.50 7.40
N PRO A 118 12.33 -10.65 6.09
CA PRO A 118 11.01 -10.37 5.54
C PRO A 118 9.97 -11.41 5.99
N PHE A 119 8.71 -11.04 5.84
CA PHE A 119 7.54 -11.88 6.10
C PHE A 119 6.40 -11.48 5.15
N LEU A 120 5.61 -12.45 4.67
CA LEU A 120 4.49 -12.21 3.74
C LEU A 120 4.86 -11.44 2.45
N ASP A 121 6.08 -11.60 1.95
CA ASP A 121 6.62 -10.93 0.77
C ASP A 121 6.31 -11.67 -0.55
N ARG A 122 5.98 -12.96 -0.49
CA ARG A 122 5.67 -13.77 -1.69
C ARG A 122 4.57 -13.20 -2.60
N PRO A 123 3.47 -12.62 -2.10
CA PRO A 123 2.48 -11.97 -2.96
C PRO A 123 3.04 -10.84 -3.82
N ILE A 124 3.96 -10.04 -3.28
CA ILE A 124 4.59 -8.96 -4.05
C ILE A 124 5.72 -9.52 -4.93
N ASP A 125 6.61 -10.35 -4.39
CA ASP A 125 7.82 -10.80 -5.07
C ASP A 125 7.59 -11.91 -6.10
N GLU A 126 6.68 -12.82 -5.81
CA GLU A 126 6.36 -13.97 -6.67
C GLU A 126 5.08 -13.75 -7.47
N GLY A 127 4.06 -13.15 -6.85
CA GLY A 127 2.79 -12.84 -7.51
C GLY A 127 2.90 -11.59 -8.39
N PHE A 128 2.93 -10.42 -7.76
CA PHE A 128 2.77 -9.13 -8.44
C PHE A 128 3.93 -8.80 -9.37
N LEU A 129 5.17 -8.89 -8.89
CA LEU A 129 6.33 -8.51 -9.69
C LEU A 129 6.62 -9.48 -10.85
N LYS A 130 6.07 -10.71 -10.82
CA LYS A 130 6.18 -11.68 -11.92
C LYS A 130 4.92 -11.80 -12.77
N ALA A 131 3.81 -11.16 -12.39
CA ALA A 131 2.62 -11.10 -13.22
C ALA A 131 2.92 -10.38 -14.54
N THR A 132 2.45 -10.97 -15.65
CA THR A 132 2.76 -10.50 -17.02
C THR A 132 2.21 -9.12 -17.33
N ASN A 133 1.21 -8.67 -16.58
CA ASN A 133 0.53 -7.40 -16.74
C ASN A 133 0.77 -6.42 -15.57
N ASN A 134 1.82 -6.63 -14.76
CA ASN A 134 2.10 -5.79 -13.58
C ASN A 134 2.32 -4.29 -13.86
N SER A 135 2.58 -3.93 -15.11
CA SER A 135 2.71 -2.54 -15.57
C SER A 135 1.38 -1.83 -15.77
N ARG A 136 0.24 -2.54 -15.70
CA ARG A 136 -1.10 -1.95 -15.79
C ARG A 136 -1.49 -1.13 -14.55
N ILE A 137 -0.80 -1.34 -13.44
CA ILE A 137 -1.04 -0.67 -12.16
C ILE A 137 0.30 -0.32 -11.52
N GLN A 138 0.37 0.77 -10.79
CA GLN A 138 1.54 1.10 -9.99
C GLN A 138 1.54 0.31 -8.67
N PHE A 139 2.65 0.32 -7.95
CA PHE A 139 2.68 -0.25 -6.60
C PHE A 139 3.58 0.54 -5.64
N ALA A 140 3.27 0.49 -4.35
CA ALA A 140 4.08 1.06 -3.29
C ALA A 140 4.08 0.15 -2.07
N LEU A 141 4.89 0.50 -1.07
CA LEU A 141 4.98 -0.23 0.18
C LEU A 141 4.48 0.62 1.35
N MET A 142 3.74 -0.03 2.23
CA MET A 142 3.56 0.39 3.62
C MET A 142 4.27 -0.61 4.51
N TRP A 143 5.32 -0.18 5.21
CA TRP A 143 5.94 -1.01 6.23
C TRP A 143 4.99 -1.14 7.42
N ALA A 144 4.40 -2.32 7.56
CA ALA A 144 3.56 -2.73 8.67
C ALA A 144 4.44 -3.05 9.89
N ASN A 145 5.15 -2.02 10.38
CA ASN A 145 6.20 -2.06 11.39
C ASN A 145 5.69 -2.29 12.82
N HIS A 146 4.51 -2.90 12.97
CA HIS A 146 3.91 -3.23 14.25
C HIS A 146 4.26 -4.66 14.67
N ASP A 147 4.01 -4.98 15.95
CA ASP A 147 4.19 -6.34 16.47
C ASP A 147 3.28 -7.34 15.74
N TRP A 148 3.84 -8.49 15.37
CA TRP A 148 3.06 -9.62 14.91
C TRP A 148 2.57 -10.46 16.09
N GLN A 149 1.26 -10.58 16.24
CA GLN A 149 0.64 -11.33 17.31
C GLN A 149 0.18 -12.71 16.83
N GLY A 150 0.68 -13.76 17.48
CA GLY A 150 0.43 -15.14 17.09
C GLY A 150 -1.02 -15.58 17.18
N ASN A 151 -1.74 -15.03 18.14
CA ASN A 151 -3.16 -15.31 18.36
C ASN A 151 -4.07 -14.21 17.80
N LEU A 152 -3.62 -13.40 16.84
CA LEU A 152 -4.52 -12.45 16.18
C LEU A 152 -5.41 -13.16 15.14
N PHE A 153 -4.90 -14.24 14.54
CA PHE A 153 -5.43 -14.88 13.35
C PHE A 153 -5.58 -16.40 13.57
N PRO A 154 -6.56 -16.88 14.37
CA PRO A 154 -7.68 -16.13 14.97
C PRO A 154 -7.45 -15.67 16.43
N TYR A 155 -8.11 -14.58 16.81
CA TYR A 155 -8.19 -14.09 18.19
C TYR A 155 -9.44 -14.54 18.93
N THR A 156 -9.26 -15.05 20.15
CA THR A 156 -10.34 -15.29 21.12
C THR A 156 -10.39 -14.13 22.13
N LYS A 157 -11.57 -13.52 22.29
CA LYS A 157 -11.75 -12.41 23.25
C LYS A 157 -11.32 -12.82 24.66
N GLY A 158 -10.39 -12.06 25.23
CA GLY A 158 -9.88 -12.27 26.59
C GLY A 158 -8.59 -13.09 26.65
N GLU A 159 -8.13 -13.66 25.54
CA GLU A 159 -6.81 -14.27 25.50
C GLU A 159 -5.70 -13.21 25.63
N PRO A 160 -4.61 -13.53 26.35
CA PRO A 160 -3.45 -12.66 26.41
C PRO A 160 -2.82 -12.56 25.02
N LYS A 161 -2.26 -11.39 24.72
CA LYS A 161 -1.53 -11.20 23.47
C LYS A 161 -0.22 -11.98 23.54
N ASN A 162 0.12 -12.64 22.43
CA ASN A 162 1.40 -13.31 22.28
C ASN A 162 2.15 -12.71 21.09
N VAL A 163 3.11 -11.81 21.36
CA VAL A 163 3.97 -11.25 20.32
C VAL A 163 4.96 -12.31 19.87
N ILE A 164 4.91 -12.67 18.59
CA ILE A 164 5.83 -13.64 17.96
C ILE A 164 6.97 -12.91 17.25
N TYR A 165 6.66 -11.81 16.55
CA TYR A 165 7.66 -11.00 15.85
C TYR A 165 7.55 -9.55 16.33
N PRO A 166 8.53 -9.03 17.09
CA PRO A 166 8.53 -7.64 17.53
C PRO A 166 8.66 -6.69 16.33
N GLY A 167 7.78 -5.68 16.24
CA GLY A 167 7.81 -4.66 15.19
C GLY A 167 8.94 -3.65 15.35
N LYS A 168 9.42 -3.46 16.58
CA LYS A 168 10.66 -2.74 16.85
C LYS A 168 11.84 -3.44 16.18
N VAL A 169 12.66 -2.69 15.44
CA VAL A 169 13.88 -3.21 14.81
C VAL A 169 15.13 -2.50 15.29
N ALA A 170 16.28 -3.16 15.18
CA ALA A 170 17.57 -2.53 15.41
C ALA A 170 17.89 -1.50 14.31
N PRO A 171 18.67 -0.43 14.60
CA PRO A 171 19.09 0.52 13.57
C PRO A 171 19.79 -0.14 12.38
N ALA A 172 20.62 -1.17 12.62
CA ALA A 172 21.25 -1.94 11.54
C ALA A 172 20.25 -2.71 10.66
N THR A 173 19.11 -3.13 11.20
CA THR A 173 18.02 -3.73 10.41
C THR A 173 17.30 -2.67 9.61
N PHE A 174 17.04 -1.50 10.17
CA PHE A 174 16.47 -0.39 9.39
C PHE A 174 17.36 0.01 8.21
N GLU A 175 18.69 0.03 8.41
CA GLU A 175 19.65 0.26 7.33
C GLU A 175 19.51 -0.79 6.21
N ARG A 176 19.39 -2.07 6.57
CA ARG A 176 19.15 -3.18 5.63
C ARG A 176 17.81 -3.04 4.90
N ILE A 177 16.75 -2.65 5.61
CA ILE A 177 15.43 -2.38 5.02
C ILE A 177 15.56 -1.28 3.97
N CYS A 178 16.21 -0.16 4.30
CA CYS A 178 16.41 0.95 3.37
C CYS A 178 17.13 0.50 2.09
N ASP A 179 18.23 -0.25 2.23
CA ASP A 179 19.01 -0.74 1.09
C ASP A 179 18.19 -1.71 0.23
N HIS A 180 17.46 -2.63 0.88
CA HIS A 180 16.62 -3.60 0.21
C HIS A 180 15.49 -2.93 -0.58
N VAL A 181 14.74 -2.01 0.04
CA VAL A 181 13.59 -1.42 -0.65
C VAL A 181 13.98 -0.49 -1.78
N ILE A 182 15.12 0.21 -1.65
CA ILE A 182 15.68 1.01 -2.74
C ILE A 182 16.05 0.11 -3.92
N LYS A 183 16.84 -0.93 -3.65
CA LYS A 183 17.40 -1.80 -4.69
C LYS A 183 16.31 -2.60 -5.41
N ASP A 184 15.41 -3.23 -4.65
CA ASP A 184 14.54 -4.28 -5.18
C ASP A 184 13.15 -3.75 -5.60
N TYR A 185 12.71 -2.61 -5.03
CA TYR A 185 11.40 -2.01 -5.33
C TYR A 185 11.45 -0.60 -5.92
N PHE A 186 12.12 0.40 -5.31
CA PHE A 186 11.98 1.82 -5.71
C PHE A 186 12.49 2.12 -7.12
N LEU A 187 13.43 1.32 -7.60
CA LEU A 187 14.00 1.44 -8.95
C LEU A 187 13.10 0.82 -10.03
N ARG A 188 12.00 0.13 -9.66
CA ARG A 188 11.05 -0.45 -10.62
C ARG A 188 10.29 0.67 -11.34
N GLY A 189 10.06 0.49 -12.64
CA GLY A 189 9.41 1.48 -13.50
C GLY A 189 7.94 1.75 -13.14
N ASN A 190 7.26 0.77 -12.55
CA ASN A 190 5.89 0.87 -12.06
C ASN A 190 5.80 1.12 -10.54
N TYR A 191 6.89 1.48 -9.87
CA TYR A 191 6.80 1.92 -8.47
C TYR A 191 6.10 3.27 -8.40
N TRP A 192 5.10 3.40 -7.52
CA TRP A 192 4.30 4.60 -7.37
C TRP A 192 5.12 5.75 -6.76
N ARG A 193 4.93 6.95 -7.32
CA ARG A 193 5.72 8.12 -6.99
C ARG A 193 4.81 9.34 -6.83
N ILE A 194 5.14 10.19 -5.87
CA ILE A 194 4.55 11.51 -5.68
C ILE A 194 5.64 12.55 -5.95
N ASP A 195 5.37 13.47 -6.87
CA ASP A 195 6.37 14.45 -7.35
C ASP A 195 7.70 13.79 -7.79
N GLY A 196 7.59 12.63 -8.43
CA GLY A 196 8.73 11.83 -8.90
C GLY A 196 9.49 11.07 -7.79
N LYS A 197 9.17 11.27 -6.52
CA LYS A 197 9.79 10.56 -5.38
C LYS A 197 9.03 9.27 -5.08
N PRO A 198 9.71 8.13 -4.86
CA PRO A 198 9.06 6.89 -4.41
C PRO A 198 8.23 7.14 -3.15
N TYR A 199 7.02 6.60 -3.10
CA TYR A 199 6.19 6.61 -1.90
C TYR A 199 6.61 5.48 -0.94
N PHE A 200 6.79 5.76 0.34
CA PHE A 200 6.99 4.73 1.37
C PHE A 200 6.26 5.11 2.66
N SER A 201 5.38 4.23 3.13
CA SER A 201 4.53 4.49 4.29
C SER A 201 4.97 3.72 5.52
N PHE A 202 4.83 4.33 6.69
CA PHE A 202 5.02 3.68 8.00
C PHE A 202 3.67 3.53 8.69
N TYR A 203 3.36 2.34 9.18
CA TYR A 203 2.06 2.04 9.79
C TYR A 203 1.96 2.48 11.26
N ASP A 204 3.00 2.26 12.05
CA ASP A 204 3.01 2.51 13.50
C ASP A 204 4.16 3.45 13.88
N LEU A 205 3.84 4.73 14.14
CA LEU A 205 4.83 5.73 14.53
C LEU A 205 5.40 5.49 15.94
N SER A 206 4.65 4.85 16.83
CA SER A 206 5.12 4.53 18.19
C SER A 206 6.18 3.43 18.14
N ALA A 207 5.97 2.38 17.32
CA ALA A 207 6.96 1.33 17.08
C ALA A 207 8.21 1.86 16.34
N LEU A 208 8.01 2.80 15.41
CA LEU A 208 9.12 3.48 14.74
C LEU A 208 9.99 4.26 15.73
N LEU A 209 9.38 5.09 16.58
CA LEU A 209 10.09 5.81 17.64
C LEU A 209 10.82 4.86 18.60
N ALA A 210 10.18 3.76 18.99
CA ALA A 210 10.77 2.77 19.87
C ALA A 210 12.03 2.09 19.28
N SER A 211 12.15 2.03 17.96
CA SER A 211 13.31 1.47 17.25
C SER A 211 14.56 2.34 17.39
N PHE A 212 14.41 3.67 17.49
CA PHE A 212 15.54 4.60 17.60
C PHE A 212 15.70 5.24 18.98
N GLY A 213 14.64 5.30 19.77
CA GLY A 213 14.65 5.76 21.16
C GLY A 213 14.33 7.25 21.36
N SER A 214 14.39 8.07 20.30
CA SER A 214 14.04 9.49 20.36
C SER A 214 13.54 10.03 19.01
N VAL A 215 12.85 11.18 19.04
CA VAL A 215 12.41 11.90 17.83
C VAL A 215 13.63 12.29 16.98
N ASP A 216 14.67 12.85 17.57
CA ASP A 216 15.88 13.29 16.84
C ASP A 216 16.59 12.13 16.13
N GLN A 217 16.76 10.99 16.82
CA GLN A 217 17.39 9.81 16.21
C GLN A 217 16.53 9.17 15.13
N THR A 218 15.20 9.17 15.33
CA THR A 218 14.26 8.70 14.30
C THR A 218 14.31 9.62 13.08
N ARG A 219 14.29 10.94 13.29
CA ARG A 219 14.41 11.94 12.23
C ARG A 219 15.72 11.76 11.45
N ALA A 220 16.84 11.59 12.14
CA ALA A 220 18.13 11.35 11.51
C ALA A 220 18.13 10.08 10.65
N ALA A 221 17.48 9.00 11.10
CA ALA A 221 17.34 7.77 10.33
C ALA A 221 16.50 7.96 9.05
N LEU A 222 15.38 8.68 9.16
CA LEU A 222 14.52 9.00 8.00
C LEU A 222 15.22 9.91 6.98
N ASP A 223 16.00 10.90 7.45
CA ASP A 223 16.81 11.74 6.58
C ASP A 223 17.94 10.94 5.92
N GLY A 224 18.54 9.99 6.63
CA GLY A 224 19.49 9.01 6.09
C GLY A 224 18.86 8.17 4.98
N PHE A 225 17.62 7.72 5.16
CA PHE A 225 16.88 6.97 4.14
C PHE A 225 16.65 7.80 2.87
N ARG A 226 16.23 9.07 3.01
CA ARG A 226 16.14 10.01 1.88
C ARG A 226 17.48 10.22 1.19
N ALA A 227 18.57 10.33 1.94
CA ALA A 227 19.91 10.48 1.39
C ALA A 227 20.35 9.24 0.60
N LYS A 228 20.05 8.02 1.09
CA LYS A 228 20.28 6.77 0.36
C LYS A 228 19.50 6.71 -0.95
N ALA A 229 18.21 7.10 -0.93
CA ALA A 229 17.42 7.16 -2.16
C ALA A 229 18.05 8.10 -3.19
N LYS A 230 18.52 9.28 -2.76
CA LYS A 230 19.25 10.22 -3.62
C LYS A 230 20.56 9.65 -4.16
N ALA A 231 21.34 8.99 -3.31
CA ALA A 231 22.58 8.34 -3.71
C ALA A 231 22.36 7.22 -4.75
N ALA A 232 21.19 6.57 -4.73
CA ALA A 232 20.77 5.60 -5.73
C ALA A 232 20.19 6.23 -7.03
N GLY A 233 20.24 7.56 -7.18
CA GLY A 233 19.79 8.27 -8.38
C GLY A 233 18.30 8.63 -8.40
N LEU A 234 17.57 8.45 -7.29
CA LEU A 234 16.19 8.89 -7.15
C LEU A 234 16.16 10.37 -6.74
N PRO A 235 15.10 11.15 -7.04
CA PRO A 235 15.02 12.57 -6.68
C PRO A 235 14.88 12.82 -5.16
N GLY A 236 14.66 11.77 -4.39
CA GLY A 236 14.37 11.79 -2.97
C GLY A 236 13.51 10.59 -2.59
N LEU A 237 12.75 10.73 -1.51
CA LEU A 237 11.80 9.74 -1.02
C LEU A 237 10.64 10.52 -0.39
N HIS A 238 9.41 10.11 -0.74
CA HIS A 238 8.17 10.63 -0.17
C HIS A 238 7.75 9.73 0.98
N LEU A 239 7.84 10.26 2.19
CA LEU A 239 7.51 9.54 3.41
C LEU A 239 6.05 9.79 3.79
N ASN A 240 5.28 8.72 3.93
CA ASN A 240 3.93 8.76 4.48
C ASN A 240 3.87 8.16 5.88
N ALA A 241 3.03 8.72 6.73
CA ALA A 241 2.70 8.15 8.03
C ALA A 241 1.21 7.77 8.07
N VAL A 242 0.91 6.57 8.53
CA VAL A 242 -0.44 6.27 8.99
C VAL A 242 -0.63 6.93 10.36
N VAL A 243 -1.71 7.69 10.50
CA VAL A 243 -2.10 8.38 11.73
C VAL A 243 -3.46 7.88 12.19
N TRP A 244 -3.50 7.33 13.40
CA TRP A 244 -4.75 6.88 14.04
C TRP A 244 -5.28 7.96 14.98
N GLY A 245 -6.59 8.24 14.92
CA GLY A 245 -7.27 9.08 15.90
C GLY A 245 -7.62 8.32 17.18
N GLN A 246 -7.74 6.99 17.08
CA GLN A 246 -7.99 6.04 18.16
C GLN A 246 -7.18 4.75 17.94
N PRO A 247 -6.53 4.18 18.97
CA PRO A 247 -5.86 2.88 18.85
C PRO A 247 -6.91 1.76 18.73
N THR A 248 -7.02 1.13 17.55
CA THR A 248 -7.96 0.01 17.30
C THR A 248 -7.29 -1.36 17.37
N LEU A 249 -5.95 -1.42 17.21
CA LEU A 249 -5.19 -2.65 17.42
C LEU A 249 -4.91 -2.84 18.91
N PRO A 250 -5.02 -4.09 19.43
CA PRO A 250 -4.67 -4.36 20.81
C PRO A 250 -3.19 -4.03 21.05
N GLY A 251 -2.91 -2.92 21.75
CA GLY A 251 -1.55 -2.53 22.19
C GLY A 251 -1.00 -1.30 21.46
N GLY A 252 -1.75 -0.75 20.49
CA GLY A 252 -1.40 0.52 19.88
C GLY A 252 -1.48 1.66 20.90
N THR A 253 -0.46 2.50 20.95
CA THR A 253 -0.49 3.79 21.63
C THR A 253 -0.49 4.88 20.56
N ALA A 254 -1.51 5.73 20.54
CA ALA A 254 -1.48 6.93 19.71
C ALA A 254 -0.53 7.96 20.36
N PRO A 255 0.39 8.60 19.62
CA PRO A 255 1.16 9.72 20.11
C PRO A 255 0.23 10.87 20.56
N ALA A 256 0.50 11.45 21.72
CA ALA A 256 -0.33 12.52 22.32
C ALA A 256 -0.50 13.77 21.42
N ASP A 257 0.47 14.03 20.53
CA ASP A 257 0.38 15.03 19.46
C ASP A 257 0.96 14.45 18.16
N SER A 258 0.13 13.67 17.46
CA SER A 258 0.53 13.02 16.20
C SER A 258 0.86 14.03 15.09
N ALA A 259 0.23 15.21 15.08
CA ALA A 259 0.50 16.24 14.08
C ALA A 259 1.90 16.85 14.25
N THR A 260 2.29 17.18 15.49
CA THR A 260 3.65 17.65 15.77
C THR A 260 4.68 16.56 15.52
N LEU A 261 4.40 15.31 15.93
CA LEU A 261 5.32 14.20 15.66
C LEU A 261 5.57 13.98 14.15
N VAL A 262 4.51 14.01 13.33
CA VAL A 262 4.62 13.90 11.86
C VAL A 262 5.50 15.02 11.28
N ARG A 263 5.34 16.26 11.77
CA ARG A 263 6.17 17.40 11.35
C ARG A 263 7.63 17.27 11.78
N ASP A 264 7.87 16.89 13.03
CA ASP A 264 9.23 16.79 13.59
C ASP A 264 10.03 15.67 12.91
N LEU A 265 9.38 14.52 12.68
CA LEU A 265 9.94 13.41 11.91
C LEU A 265 10.05 13.73 10.40
N GLY A 266 9.41 14.81 9.95
CA GLY A 266 9.52 15.33 8.59
C GLY A 266 8.83 14.45 7.56
N PHE A 267 7.68 13.86 7.87
CA PHE A 267 6.85 13.15 6.89
C PHE A 267 6.24 14.12 5.87
N ASP A 268 6.08 13.68 4.63
CA ASP A 268 5.55 14.49 3.52
C ASP A 268 4.02 14.42 3.43
N SER A 269 3.42 13.36 3.97
CA SER A 269 1.96 13.13 3.92
C SER A 269 1.50 12.20 5.03
N VAL A 270 0.19 12.15 5.24
CA VAL A 270 -0.46 11.24 6.19
C VAL A 270 -1.64 10.51 5.54
N THR A 271 -1.95 9.33 6.08
CA THR A 271 -3.17 8.56 5.76
C THR A 271 -3.83 8.08 7.04
N SER A 272 -5.11 7.74 7.00
CA SER A 272 -5.82 7.13 8.14
C SER A 272 -5.81 5.61 8.13
N TYR A 273 -5.40 4.98 7.02
CA TYR A 273 -5.50 3.55 6.75
C TYR A 273 -6.94 3.00 6.69
N VAL A 274 -7.70 3.14 7.79
CA VAL A 274 -9.13 2.81 7.85
C VAL A 274 -9.93 3.90 8.56
N TRP A 275 -11.18 4.07 8.16
CA TRP A 275 -12.06 5.12 8.69
C TRP A 275 -12.50 4.87 10.13
N VAL A 276 -12.58 3.60 10.56
CA VAL A 276 -12.96 3.23 11.93
C VAL A 276 -11.96 3.73 12.99
N HIS A 277 -10.77 4.18 12.59
CA HIS A 277 -9.86 4.88 13.50
C HIS A 277 -10.36 6.27 13.92
N HIS A 278 -11.32 6.83 13.20
CA HIS A 278 -11.67 8.25 13.28
C HIS A 278 -13.18 8.50 13.33
N ALA A 279 -14.00 7.57 12.84
CA ALA A 279 -15.46 7.63 12.90
C ALA A 279 -16.03 6.43 13.66
N GLN A 280 -17.04 6.67 14.52
CA GLN A 280 -17.69 5.58 15.25
C GLN A 280 -18.70 4.86 14.37
N LEU A 281 -18.83 3.54 14.56
CA LEU A 281 -19.88 2.76 13.92
C LEU A 281 -21.11 2.73 14.84
N PRO A 282 -22.20 3.46 14.53
CA PRO A 282 -23.37 3.55 15.42
C PRO A 282 -24.13 2.21 15.54
N GLN A 283 -23.94 1.30 14.58
CA GLN A 283 -24.63 0.02 14.49
C GLN A 283 -23.69 -1.09 14.03
N GLN A 284 -24.05 -2.35 14.31
CA GLN A 284 -23.28 -3.54 13.89
C GLN A 284 -23.09 -3.64 12.36
N ALA A 285 -24.09 -3.17 11.61
CA ALA A 285 -24.01 -2.92 10.18
C ALA A 285 -24.31 -1.43 9.97
N THR A 286 -23.32 -0.69 9.49
CA THR A 286 -23.43 0.75 9.23
C THR A 286 -23.23 0.98 7.74
N ASP A 287 -24.07 1.81 7.14
CA ASP A 287 -23.91 2.21 5.74
C ASP A 287 -22.59 2.96 5.54
N TYR A 288 -21.92 2.69 4.43
CA TYR A 288 -20.64 3.32 4.10
C TYR A 288 -20.73 4.85 4.08
N ASP A 289 -21.84 5.40 3.58
CA ASP A 289 -22.03 6.84 3.44
C ASP A 289 -22.06 7.54 4.80
N VAL A 290 -22.58 6.88 5.84
CA VAL A 290 -22.59 7.42 7.21
C VAL A 290 -21.18 7.64 7.73
N VAL A 291 -20.30 6.65 7.53
CA VAL A 291 -18.91 6.71 8.00
C VAL A 291 -18.10 7.68 7.15
N ARG A 292 -18.35 7.72 5.84
CA ARG A 292 -17.73 8.67 4.90
C ARG A 292 -18.00 10.11 5.34
N ASP A 293 -19.26 10.45 5.58
CA ASP A 293 -19.69 11.82 5.88
C ASP A 293 -19.28 12.29 7.29
N GLU A 294 -19.03 11.35 8.22
CA GLU A 294 -18.46 11.66 9.53
C GLU A 294 -16.93 11.89 9.45
N TYR A 295 -16.26 11.22 8.51
CA TYR A 295 -14.81 11.26 8.37
C TYR A 295 -14.29 12.48 7.58
N PHE A 296 -14.97 12.87 6.50
CA PHE A 296 -14.57 13.95 5.58
C PHE A 296 -15.28 15.28 5.89
#